data_AF-A0AAP3WN11-F1
#
_entry.id   AF-A0AAP3WN11-F1
#
_cell.length_a   1.000
_cell.length_b   1.000
_cell.length_c   1.000
_cell.angle_alpha   90.00
_cell.angle_beta   90.00
_cell.angle_gamma   90.00
#
_symmetry.space_group_name_H-M   'P 1'
#
loop_
_entity.id
_entity.type
_entity.pdbx_description
1 polymer ?
#
loop_
_entity_poly.entity_id
_entity_poly.type
_entity_poly.pdbx_seq_one_letter_code
_entity_poly.pdbx_strand_id
1 'polypeptide(L)'
;MNAQTPQKFTLEKIAERKKKLLNEIHAQKKAMTATTREIFAPLAPATNKADALMRSFNTGMAVFDGIVMGIKIMRKVRAYFRNLR
;
A
#
# COMPACT_ATOMS: atom_id res chain seq x y z
N MET A 1 3.59 47.24 -20.22
CA MET A 1 4.59 46.28 -19.69
C MET A 1 4.23 45.99 -18.24
N ASN A 2 3.67 44.80 -17.95
CA ASN A 2 3.18 44.46 -16.61
C ASN A 2 4.33 43.87 -15.78
N ALA A 3 4.85 44.66 -14.83
CA ALA A 3 5.99 44.28 -14.00
C ALA A 3 5.59 43.15 -13.03
N GLN A 4 6.00 41.92 -13.33
CA GLN A 4 5.88 40.79 -12.41
C GLN A 4 6.94 40.96 -11.31
N THR A 5 6.50 41.42 -10.15
CA THR A 5 7.32 41.41 -8.93
C THR A 5 7.62 39.96 -8.54
N PRO A 6 8.88 39.61 -8.20
CA PRO A 6 9.21 38.27 -7.75
C PRO A 6 8.55 38.02 -6.39
N GLN A 7 7.46 37.25 -6.37
CA GLN A 7 6.85 36.79 -5.12
C GLN A 7 7.89 35.96 -4.36
N LYS A 8 8.35 36.47 -3.21
CA LYS A 8 9.18 35.71 -2.26
C LYS A 8 8.34 34.56 -1.71
N PHE A 9 8.44 33.39 -2.33
CA PHE A 9 7.80 32.16 -1.85
C PHE A 9 8.62 31.61 -0.68
N THR A 10 8.21 31.93 0.54
CA THR A 10 8.73 31.27 1.74
C THR A 10 8.32 29.80 1.74
N LEU A 11 9.17 28.90 2.25
CA LEU A 11 8.91 27.45 2.33
C LEU A 11 7.56 27.13 3.00
N GLU A 12 7.17 27.91 3.99
CA GLU A 12 5.89 27.82 4.71
C GLU A 12 4.68 28.01 3.79
N LYS A 13 4.69 29.05 2.94
CA LYS A 13 3.60 29.31 1.98
C LYS A 13 3.47 28.19 0.95
N ILE A 14 4.59 27.55 0.58
CA ILE A 14 4.57 26.40 -0.32
C ILE A 14 3.94 25.18 0.36
N ALA A 15 4.27 24.93 1.63
CA ALA A 15 3.69 23.83 2.41
C ALA A 15 2.18 24.01 2.59
N GLU A 16 1.72 25.21 2.92
CA GLU A 16 0.30 25.54 3.03
C GLU A 16 -0.44 25.36 1.71
N ARG A 17 0.10 25.90 0.61
CA ARG A 17 -0.48 25.71 -0.73
C ARG A 17 -0.56 24.24 -1.11
N LYS A 18 0.49 23.45 -0.85
CA LYS A 18 0.48 22.01 -1.10
C LYS A 18 -0.61 21.30 -0.29
N LYS A 19 -0.75 21.62 1.00
CA LYS A 19 -1.78 21.03 1.85
C LYS A 19 -3.19 21.36 1.36
N LYS A 20 -3.43 22.62 0.97
CA LYS A 20 -4.72 23.05 0.44
C LYS A 20 -5.06 22.34 -0.88
N LEU A 21 -4.10 22.30 -1.82
CA LEU A 21 -4.28 21.63 -3.10
C LEU A 21 -4.53 20.11 -2.94
N LEU A 22 -3.84 19.47 -2.00
CA LEU A 22 -4.05 18.05 -1.70
C LEU A 22 -5.48 17.78 -1.18
N ASN A 23 -6.00 18.64 -0.33
CA ASN A 23 -7.38 18.52 0.17
C ASN A 23 -8.40 18.70 -0.97
N GLU A 24 -8.17 19.65 -1.88
CA GLU A 24 -9.00 19.85 -3.08
C GLU A 24 -8.96 18.64 -4.01
N ILE A 25 -7.77 18.05 -4.24
CA ILE A 25 -7.61 16.83 -5.04
C ILE A 25 -8.34 15.65 -4.38
N HIS A 26 -8.27 15.50 -3.06
CA HIS A 26 -8.98 14.44 -2.35
C HIS A 26 -10.50 14.60 -2.46
N ALA A 27 -11.00 15.83 -2.30
CA ALA A 27 -12.42 16.13 -2.46
C ALA A 27 -12.90 15.83 -3.89
N GLN A 28 -12.16 16.27 -4.90
CA GLN A 28 -12.46 16.00 -6.31
C GLN A 28 -12.39 14.51 -6.64
N LYS A 29 -11.40 13.78 -6.12
CA LYS A 29 -11.28 12.33 -6.32
C LYS A 29 -12.49 11.57 -5.78
N LYS A 30 -13.06 12.01 -4.66
CA LYS A 30 -14.28 11.41 -4.09
C LYS A 30 -15.48 11.64 -5.02
N ALA A 31 -15.64 12.86 -5.54
CA ALA A 31 -16.70 13.18 -6.50
C ALA A 31 -16.54 12.37 -7.80
N MET A 32 -15.34 12.34 -8.38
CA MET A 32 -15.03 11.54 -9.57
C MET A 32 -15.33 10.05 -9.35
N THR A 33 -14.95 9.50 -8.20
CA THR A 33 -15.22 8.08 -7.87
C THR A 33 -16.73 7.80 -7.81
N ALA A 34 -17.54 8.72 -7.27
CA ALA A 34 -18.99 8.59 -7.23
C ALA A 34 -19.59 8.66 -8.64
N THR A 35 -19.20 9.66 -9.44
CA THR A 35 -19.66 9.83 -10.82
C THR A 35 -19.27 8.64 -11.71
N THR A 36 -18.06 8.08 -11.55
CA THR A 36 -17.65 6.87 -12.28
C THR A 36 -18.48 5.65 -11.89
N ARG A 37 -18.90 5.52 -10.63
CA ARG A 37 -19.81 4.43 -10.19
C ARG A 37 -21.22 4.57 -10.74
N GLU A 38 -21.69 5.79 -10.95
CA GLU A 38 -23.01 6.04 -11.53
C GLU A 38 -23.03 5.82 -13.05
N ILE A 39 -21.95 6.21 -13.74
CA ILE A 39 -21.86 6.10 -15.21
C ILE A 39 -21.44 4.69 -15.65
N PHE A 40 -20.57 4.04 -14.90
CA PHE A 40 -20.10 2.69 -15.19
C PHE A 40 -20.51 1.76 -14.04
N ALA A 41 -21.16 0.64 -14.35
CA ALA A 41 -21.34 -0.44 -13.39
C ALA A 41 -19.96 -0.74 -12.76
N PRO A 42 -19.85 -0.79 -11.42
CA PRO A 42 -18.56 -0.79 -10.77
C PRO A 42 -17.76 -2.00 -11.23
N LEU A 43 -16.75 -1.77 -12.07
CA LEU A 43 -15.60 -2.66 -12.12
C LEU A 43 -15.12 -2.71 -10.67
N ALA A 44 -15.15 -3.90 -10.08
CA ALA A 44 -14.82 -4.17 -8.69
C ALA A 44 -13.73 -3.21 -8.18
N PRO A 45 -13.88 -2.62 -6.98
CA PRO A 45 -13.01 -1.53 -6.51
C PRO A 45 -11.57 -1.87 -6.82
N ALA A 46 -10.89 -1.03 -7.60
CA ALA A 46 -9.52 -1.29 -8.06
C ALA A 46 -8.64 -1.71 -6.87
N THR A 47 -8.44 -3.03 -6.73
CA THR A 47 -7.95 -3.71 -5.53
C THR A 47 -6.45 -3.53 -5.30
N ASN A 48 -5.78 -2.52 -5.85
CA ASN A 48 -4.44 -2.84 -6.37
C ASN A 48 -3.24 -2.40 -5.53
N LYS A 49 -3.42 -1.75 -4.38
CA LYS A 49 -2.25 -1.42 -3.52
C LYS A 49 -2.41 -1.88 -2.08
N ALA A 50 -3.46 -1.48 -1.38
CA ALA A 50 -3.67 -1.90 0.01
C ALA A 50 -4.01 -3.39 0.12
N ASP A 51 -4.95 -3.89 -0.69
CA ASP A 51 -5.32 -5.31 -0.68
C ASP A 51 -4.22 -6.20 -1.26
N ALA A 52 -3.51 -5.73 -2.30
CA ALA A 52 -2.33 -6.40 -2.84
C ALA A 52 -1.21 -6.53 -1.79
N LEU A 53 -1.01 -5.48 -0.99
CA LEU A 53 -0.05 -5.48 0.10
C LEU A 53 -0.47 -6.42 1.23
N MET A 54 -1.74 -6.40 1.65
CA MET A 54 -2.24 -7.35 2.65
C MET A 54 -2.14 -8.81 2.20
N ARG A 55 -2.46 -9.08 0.93
CA ARG A 55 -2.29 -10.42 0.34
C ARG A 55 -0.82 -10.83 0.29
N SER A 56 0.09 -9.94 -0.13
CA SER A 56 1.53 -10.28 -0.17
C SER A 56 2.11 -10.51 1.22
N PHE A 57 1.67 -9.75 2.23
CA PHE A 57 2.04 -10.01 3.63
C PHE A 57 1.51 -11.36 4.14
N ASN A 58 0.24 -11.67 3.89
CA ASN A 58 -0.35 -12.94 4.34
C ASN A 58 0.28 -14.16 3.63
N THR A 59 0.53 -14.05 2.32
CA THR A 59 1.24 -15.08 1.55
C THR A 59 2.69 -15.22 2.02
N GLY A 60 3.38 -14.12 2.30
CA GLY A 60 4.75 -14.14 2.83
C GLY A 60 4.83 -14.88 4.18
N MET A 61 3.84 -14.65 5.05
CA MET A 61 3.77 -15.33 6.34
C MET A 61 3.49 -16.84 6.20
N ALA A 62 2.58 -17.24 5.32
CA ALA A 62 2.27 -18.65 5.08
C ALA A 62 3.46 -19.43 4.47
N VAL A 63 4.21 -18.80 3.56
CA VAL A 63 5.43 -19.40 2.98
C VAL A 63 6.52 -19.53 4.05
N PHE A 64 6.71 -18.51 4.88
CA PHE A 64 7.68 -18.54 5.97
C PHE A 64 7.37 -19.65 6.99
N ASP A 65 6.11 -19.74 7.43
CA ASP A 65 5.67 -20.77 8.37
C ASP A 65 5.83 -22.19 7.80
N GLY A 66 5.49 -22.38 6.52
CA GLY A 66 5.69 -23.67 5.83
C GLY A 66 7.15 -24.14 5.82
N ILE A 67 8.09 -23.23 5.54
CA ILE A 67 9.53 -23.55 5.54
C ILE A 67 10.01 -23.90 6.96
N VAL A 68 9.64 -23.10 7.95
CA VAL A 68 10.05 -23.32 9.35
C VAL A 68 9.47 -24.64 9.89
N MET A 69 8.21 -24.94 9.58
CA MET A 69 7.59 -26.23 9.91
C MET A 69 8.35 -27.40 9.28
N GLY A 70 8.69 -27.32 8.00
CA GLY A 70 9.47 -28.35 7.29
C GLY A 70 10.84 -28.59 7.94
N ILE A 71 11.58 -27.53 8.27
CA ILE A 71 12.87 -27.63 8.97
C ILE A 71 12.69 -28.30 10.33
N LYS A 72 11.64 -27.97 11.08
CA LYS A 72 11.36 -28.54 12.40
C LYS A 72 11.09 -30.05 12.32
N ILE A 73 10.33 -30.50 11.31
CA ILE A 73 10.09 -31.92 11.05
C ILE A 73 11.41 -32.63 10.72
N MET A 74 12.21 -32.08 9.80
CA MET A 74 13.51 -32.67 9.42
C MET A 74 14.46 -32.80 10.61
N ARG A 75 14.49 -31.81 11.51
CA ARG A 75 15.28 -31.85 12.74
C ARG A 75 14.80 -32.94 13.70
N LYS A 76 13.49 -33.12 13.87
CA LYS A 76 12.92 -34.20 14.71
C LYS A 76 13.25 -35.58 14.15
N VAL A 77 13.07 -35.78 12.85
CA VAL A 77 13.39 -37.04 12.17
C VAL A 77 14.88 -37.35 12.33
N ARG A 78 15.76 -36.37 12.07
CA ARG A 78 17.21 -36.53 12.26
C ARG A 78 17.58 -36.87 13.70
N ALA A 79 16.98 -36.21 14.69
CA ALA A 79 17.24 -36.47 16.10
C ALA A 79 16.81 -37.90 16.50
N TYR A 80 15.65 -38.34 16.02
CA TYR A 80 15.15 -39.70 16.26
C TYR A 80 16.15 -40.76 15.75
N PHE A 81 16.60 -40.65 14.50
CA PHE A 81 17.58 -41.59 13.94
C PHE A 81 18.96 -41.50 14.59
N ARG A 82 19.37 -40.32 15.08
CA ARG A 82 20.65 -40.16 15.78
C ARG A 82 20.64 -40.82 17.16
N ASN A 83 19.49 -40.83 17.84
CA ASN A 83 19.34 -41.45 19.16
C ASN A 83 19.09 -42.97 19.08
N LEU A 84 18.84 -43.50 17.88
CA LEU A 84 18.64 -44.93 17.62
C LEU A 84 19.95 -45.67 17.30
N ARG A 85 21.05 -44.94 17.13
CA ARG A 85 22.42 -45.44 16.92
C ARG A 85 23.22 -45.27 18.20
#